data_AF-A0A0L6I3W5-F1
#
_entry.id   AF-A0A0L6I3W5-F1
#
_cell.length_a   1.000
_cell.length_b   1.000
_cell.length_c   1.000
_cell.angle_alpha   90.00
_cell.angle_beta   90.00
_cell.angle_gamma   90.00
#
_symmetry.space_group_name_H-M   'P 1'
#
loop_
_entity.id
_entity.type
_entity.pdbx_description
1 polymer ?
#
loop_
_entity_poly.entity_id
_entity_poly.type
_entity_poly.pdbx_seq_one_letter_code
_entity_poly.pdbx_strand_id
1 'polypeptide(L)'
;MRRPKTTGLTKGPAAPGVAKVDPILVVDAVQRRFGGLTAVDVDHVEIPRGAITALIGPNGAGKTTLFNLLCGFDKPNSGTWSFDGKNLSGVPSFKVARMGQVRTFQLTKSLSLLTVLENMKLGAPNQRGEGFWSSLFPFLWRKQDQEIEVKARELLTRFKLDAKEKDFAAALSGGQRKLLEMARALMSDPTLVMLDEPMAGVNPALTQSLLDHILDLKEQGMTVLFVEHDMHMVRHIADWVVVMAEGKVVAEGPPEEVMEDPAVVDAYLGAHQDVDLGAVTGRIPVLADTAAVKLREQIEAEADAELTAEENEEGRS
;
A
#
# COMPACT_ATOMS: atom_id res chain seq x y z
N MET A 1 4.29 22.41 4.14
CA MET A 1 5.74 22.41 4.43
C MET A 1 6.18 20.94 4.39
N ARG A 2 7.20 20.55 3.62
CA ARG A 2 7.61 19.13 3.50
C ARG A 2 8.20 18.70 4.84
N ARG A 3 7.64 17.68 5.50
CA ARG A 3 8.17 17.17 6.77
C ARG A 3 9.53 16.52 6.53
N PRO A 4 10.49 16.64 7.47
CA PRO A 4 11.81 16.04 7.31
C PRO A 4 11.71 14.52 7.22
N LYS A 5 12.47 13.93 6.28
CA LYS A 5 12.57 12.48 6.15
C LYS A 5 13.54 11.92 7.17
N THR A 6 13.26 10.70 7.63
CA THR A 6 14.18 9.97 8.51
C THR A 6 15.40 9.54 7.69
N THR A 7 16.61 9.82 8.19
CA THR A 7 17.88 9.50 7.52
C THR A 7 18.69 8.52 8.38
N GLY A 8 19.75 7.93 7.81
CA GLY A 8 20.60 6.97 8.54
C GLY A 8 19.91 5.64 8.85
N LEU A 9 18.97 5.22 7.98
CA LEU A 9 18.16 4.01 8.17
C LEU A 9 18.93 2.70 7.90
N THR A 10 20.10 2.78 7.24
CA THR A 10 20.88 1.61 6.79
C THR A 10 22.28 1.59 7.42
N LYS A 11 22.85 0.38 7.51
CA LYS A 11 24.25 0.17 7.92
C LYS A 11 25.24 0.20 6.75
N GLY A 12 24.73 0.23 5.52
CA GLY A 12 25.52 0.19 4.28
C GLY A 12 24.84 0.99 3.16
N PRO A 13 25.42 0.97 1.94
CA PRO A 13 24.84 1.65 0.78
C PRO A 13 23.48 1.06 0.41
N ALA A 14 22.62 1.88 -0.20
CA ALA A 14 21.33 1.44 -0.71
C ALA A 14 21.52 0.33 -1.76
N ALA A 15 21.01 -0.86 -1.47
CA ALA A 15 21.02 -2.03 -2.32
C ALA A 15 19.98 -3.04 -1.81
N PRO A 16 19.44 -3.93 -2.66
CA PRO A 16 18.57 -5.02 -2.23
C PRO A 16 19.14 -5.81 -1.05
N GLY A 17 18.37 -5.89 0.04
CA GLY A 17 18.75 -6.63 1.24
C GLY A 17 19.76 -5.90 2.12
N VAL A 18 19.85 -4.57 2.04
CA VAL A 18 20.73 -3.81 2.94
C VAL A 18 20.19 -3.83 4.36
N ALA A 19 21.06 -4.22 5.29
CA ALA A 19 20.75 -4.23 6.72
C ALA A 19 20.37 -2.83 7.24
N LYS A 20 19.27 -2.77 7.99
CA LYS A 20 18.71 -1.58 8.59
C LYS A 20 19.25 -1.36 10.01
N VAL A 21 19.15 -0.11 10.46
CA VAL A 21 19.34 0.25 11.87
C VAL A 21 18.01 0.00 12.58
N ASP A 22 18.02 -0.82 13.63
CA ASP A 22 16.83 -1.23 14.40
C ASP A 22 15.65 -1.70 13.51
N PRO A 23 15.81 -2.83 12.80
CA PRO A 23 14.71 -3.37 12.00
C PRO A 23 13.58 -3.88 12.91
N ILE A 24 12.36 -3.40 12.69
CA ILE A 24 11.16 -3.91 13.37
C ILE A 24 10.62 -5.17 12.69
N LEU A 25 10.85 -5.32 11.39
CA LEU A 25 10.46 -6.48 10.59
C LEU A 25 11.67 -6.98 9.82
N VAL A 26 11.94 -8.27 9.91
CA VAL A 26 13.04 -8.94 9.20
C VAL A 26 12.46 -10.14 8.45
N VAL A 27 12.82 -10.29 7.18
CA VAL A 27 12.37 -11.35 6.28
C VAL A 27 13.59 -11.99 5.66
N ASP A 28 13.72 -13.31 5.80
CA ASP A 28 14.88 -14.08 5.34
C ASP A 28 14.45 -15.30 4.52
N ALA A 29 14.91 -15.37 3.28
CA ALA A 29 14.73 -16.46 2.32
C ALA A 29 13.27 -16.92 2.19
N VAL A 30 12.33 -15.97 2.20
CA VAL A 30 10.90 -16.24 2.17
C VAL A 30 10.44 -16.50 0.75
N GLN A 31 9.94 -17.72 0.53
CA GLN A 31 9.33 -18.11 -0.74
C GLN A 31 7.85 -18.44 -0.59
N ARG A 32 7.05 -18.04 -1.56
CA ARG A 32 5.65 -18.46 -1.70
C ARG A 32 5.33 -18.80 -3.15
N ARG A 33 4.86 -20.03 -3.36
CA ARG A 33 4.46 -20.59 -4.66
C ARG A 33 2.97 -20.93 -4.67
N PHE A 34 2.33 -20.70 -5.81
CA PHE A 34 0.96 -21.12 -6.12
C PHE A 34 1.00 -22.00 -7.37
N GLY A 35 0.85 -23.31 -7.18
CA GLY A 35 1.07 -24.27 -8.28
C GLY A 35 2.50 -24.14 -8.82
N GLY A 36 2.62 -23.90 -10.14
CA GLY A 36 3.91 -23.69 -10.81
C GLY A 36 4.46 -22.26 -10.74
N LEU A 37 3.71 -21.29 -10.22
CA LEU A 37 4.10 -19.88 -10.15
C LEU A 37 4.76 -19.56 -8.81
N THR A 38 5.98 -19.03 -8.83
CA THR A 38 6.61 -18.42 -7.65
C THR A 38 6.15 -16.97 -7.53
N ALA A 39 5.28 -16.67 -6.56
CA ALA A 39 4.71 -15.34 -6.37
C ALA A 39 5.57 -14.44 -5.48
N VAL A 40 6.36 -15.02 -4.57
CA VAL A 40 7.34 -14.33 -3.72
C VAL A 40 8.59 -15.19 -3.63
N ASP A 41 9.75 -14.57 -3.83
CA ASP A 41 11.09 -15.15 -3.73
C ASP A 41 12.02 -14.06 -3.18
N VAL A 42 11.90 -13.77 -1.89
CA VAL A 42 12.61 -12.67 -1.23
C VAL A 42 13.77 -13.23 -0.42
N ASP A 43 14.99 -12.93 -0.85
CA ASP A 43 16.22 -13.37 -0.18
C ASP A 43 16.37 -12.71 1.20
N HIS A 44 16.31 -11.38 1.26
CA HIS A 44 16.37 -10.63 2.51
C HIS A 44 15.70 -9.27 2.35
N VAL A 45 14.88 -8.87 3.32
CA VAL A 45 14.37 -7.48 3.43
C VAL A 45 14.11 -7.12 4.88
N GLU A 46 14.44 -5.88 5.22
CA GLU A 46 14.28 -5.33 6.57
C GLU A 46 13.50 -4.01 6.52
N ILE A 47 12.59 -3.82 7.48
CA ILE A 47 11.83 -2.59 7.65
C ILE A 47 12.34 -1.86 8.90
N PRO A 48 12.89 -0.65 8.78
CA PRO A 48 13.41 0.10 9.92
C PRO A 48 12.26 0.59 10.83
N ARG A 49 12.49 0.57 12.14
CA ARG A 49 11.54 1.12 13.12
C ARG A 49 11.44 2.64 12.99
N GLY A 50 10.25 3.19 13.24
CA GLY A 50 10.02 4.64 13.34
C GLY A 50 10.16 5.38 12.00
N ALA A 51 10.06 4.67 10.89
CA ALA A 51 10.12 5.20 9.55
C ALA A 51 8.88 4.82 8.75
N ILE A 52 8.62 5.58 7.68
CA ILE A 52 7.61 5.24 6.69
C ILE A 52 8.32 4.53 5.52
N THR A 53 8.03 3.24 5.35
CA THR A 53 8.56 2.43 4.24
C THR A 53 7.47 2.15 3.20
N ALA A 54 7.76 2.43 1.94
CA ALA A 54 6.90 2.08 0.82
C ALA A 54 7.35 0.77 0.17
N LEU A 55 6.41 -0.14 -0.09
CA LEU A 55 6.60 -1.31 -0.93
C LEU A 55 5.93 -1.05 -2.28
N ILE A 56 6.73 -0.87 -3.32
CA ILE A 56 6.27 -0.55 -4.67
C ILE A 56 6.65 -1.64 -5.66
N GLY A 57 6.19 -1.51 -6.90
CA GLY A 57 6.41 -2.46 -7.99
C GLY A 57 5.21 -2.55 -8.93
N PRO A 58 5.36 -3.15 -10.13
CA PRO A 58 4.25 -3.34 -11.06
C PRO A 58 3.18 -4.30 -10.54
N ASN A 59 2.05 -4.36 -11.23
CA ASN A 59 1.01 -5.35 -10.94
C ASN A 59 1.56 -6.76 -11.13
N GLY A 60 1.23 -7.67 -10.20
CA GLY A 60 1.77 -9.03 -10.21
C GLY A 60 3.19 -9.17 -9.63
N ALA A 61 3.84 -8.10 -9.17
CA ALA A 61 5.19 -8.17 -8.58
C ALA A 61 5.31 -8.95 -7.26
N GLY A 62 4.21 -9.44 -6.68
CA GLY A 62 4.22 -10.19 -5.42
C GLY A 62 3.96 -9.38 -4.15
N LYS A 63 3.74 -8.05 -4.25
CA LYS A 63 3.54 -7.13 -3.11
C LYS A 63 2.43 -7.58 -2.14
N THR A 64 1.22 -7.79 -2.66
CA THR A 64 0.06 -8.23 -1.86
C THR A 64 0.28 -9.61 -1.25
N THR A 65 0.95 -10.52 -1.97
CA THR A 65 1.32 -11.84 -1.46
C THR A 65 2.30 -11.71 -0.30
N LEU A 66 3.35 -10.88 -0.44
CA LEU A 66 4.29 -10.61 0.64
C LEU A 66 3.56 -10.02 1.86
N PHE A 67 2.68 -9.03 1.67
CA PHE A 67 1.85 -8.47 2.74
C PHE A 67 0.98 -9.51 3.46
N ASN A 68 0.41 -10.48 2.72
CA ASN A 68 -0.36 -11.58 3.31
C ASN A 68 0.51 -12.48 4.18
N LEU A 69 1.74 -12.79 3.74
CA LEU A 69 2.70 -13.58 4.51
C LEU A 69 3.12 -12.86 5.79
N LEU A 70 3.51 -11.59 5.66
CA LEU A 70 3.98 -10.76 6.78
C LEU A 70 2.95 -10.65 7.91
N CYS A 71 1.66 -10.61 7.57
CA CYS A 71 0.56 -10.52 8.53
C CYS A 71 -0.04 -11.87 8.97
N GLY A 72 0.52 -13.00 8.53
CA GLY A 72 0.02 -14.33 8.89
C GLY A 72 -1.35 -14.69 8.29
N PHE A 73 -1.72 -14.06 7.16
CA PHE A 73 -2.89 -14.45 6.35
C PHE A 73 -2.58 -15.56 5.36
N ASP A 74 -1.31 -15.76 5.04
CA ASP A 74 -0.82 -16.87 4.23
C ASP A 74 0.43 -17.48 4.90
N LYS A 75 0.85 -18.64 4.43
CA LYS A 75 2.03 -19.36 4.93
C LYS A 75 3.07 -19.50 3.82
N PRO A 76 4.34 -19.15 4.05
CA PRO A 76 5.37 -19.37 3.04
C PRO A 76 5.72 -20.85 2.94
N ASN A 77 6.31 -21.21 1.81
CA ASN A 77 6.86 -22.54 1.57
C ASN A 77 8.20 -22.74 2.28
N SER A 78 9.01 -21.67 2.40
CA SER A 78 10.31 -21.67 3.07
C SER A 78 10.63 -20.28 3.62
N GLY A 79 11.71 -20.19 4.40
CA GLY A 79 12.20 -18.95 4.98
C GLY A 79 11.60 -18.64 6.34
N THR A 80 12.06 -17.54 6.93
CA THR A 80 11.62 -17.06 8.23
C THR A 80 11.36 -15.58 8.18
N TRP A 81 10.44 -15.12 9.02
CA TRP A 81 10.25 -13.70 9.25
C TRP A 81 9.97 -13.44 10.71
N SER A 82 10.40 -12.28 11.17
CA SER A 82 10.24 -11.86 12.55
C SER A 82 9.72 -10.44 12.64
N PHE A 83 8.95 -10.19 13.68
CA PHE A 83 8.44 -8.88 14.04
C PHE A 83 8.85 -8.59 15.48
N ASP A 84 9.52 -7.47 15.68
CA ASP A 84 10.03 -7.03 16.98
C ASP A 84 10.88 -8.11 17.67
N GLY A 85 11.76 -8.74 16.89
CA GLY A 85 12.62 -9.85 17.31
C GLY A 85 11.91 -11.19 17.55
N LYS A 86 10.58 -11.27 17.36
CA LYS A 86 9.80 -12.50 17.56
C LYS A 86 9.49 -13.15 16.22
N ASN A 87 9.86 -14.41 16.06
CA ASN A 87 9.54 -15.18 14.87
C ASN A 87 8.01 -15.32 14.72
N LEU A 88 7.49 -15.04 13.52
CA LEU A 88 6.06 -15.08 13.20
C LEU A 88 5.63 -16.35 12.46
N SER A 89 6.55 -17.29 12.25
CA SER A 89 6.29 -18.56 11.56
C SER A 89 5.17 -19.34 12.27
N GLY A 90 4.08 -19.57 11.54
CA GLY A 90 2.91 -20.30 12.05
C GLY A 90 2.04 -19.51 13.04
N VAL A 91 2.32 -18.23 13.29
CA VAL A 91 1.51 -17.37 14.14
C VAL A 91 0.27 -16.88 13.35
N PRO A 92 -0.96 -17.15 13.82
CA PRO A 92 -2.16 -16.65 13.15
C PRO A 92 -2.27 -15.12 13.20
N SER A 93 -2.86 -14.52 12.17
CA SER A 93 -2.99 -13.06 12.01
C SER A 93 -3.59 -12.32 13.21
N PHE A 94 -4.59 -12.88 13.90
CA PHE A 94 -5.17 -12.25 15.09
C PHE A 94 -4.20 -12.15 16.28
N LYS A 95 -3.21 -13.07 16.38
CA LYS A 95 -2.14 -12.98 17.37
C LYS A 95 -1.09 -11.97 16.95
N VAL A 96 -0.75 -11.91 15.66
CA VAL A 96 0.13 -10.88 15.09
C VAL A 96 -0.40 -9.47 15.37
N ALA A 97 -1.70 -9.25 15.17
CA ALA A 97 -2.37 -7.99 15.51
C ALA A 97 -2.22 -7.62 16.99
N ARG A 98 -2.40 -8.59 17.90
CA ARG A 98 -2.21 -8.38 19.35
C ARG A 98 -0.75 -8.16 19.77
N MET A 99 0.21 -8.48 18.90
CA MET A 99 1.62 -8.17 19.12
C MET A 99 1.97 -6.73 18.73
N GLY A 100 1.06 -5.99 18.08
CA GLY A 100 1.27 -4.59 17.67
C GLY A 100 1.45 -4.39 16.16
N GLN A 101 1.36 -5.44 15.35
CA GLN A 101 1.40 -5.36 13.88
C GLN A 101 -0.01 -5.42 13.30
N VAL A 102 -0.54 -4.29 12.87
CA VAL A 102 -1.91 -4.17 12.38
C VAL A 102 -1.95 -3.81 10.92
N ARG A 103 -2.78 -4.52 10.15
CA ARG A 103 -2.99 -4.29 8.73
C ARG A 103 -4.39 -3.75 8.45
N THR A 104 -4.47 -2.71 7.63
CA THR A 104 -5.72 -2.30 6.98
C THR A 104 -5.93 -3.09 5.68
N PHE A 105 -7.18 -3.29 5.29
CA PHE A 105 -7.52 -4.02 4.06
C PHE A 105 -8.01 -3.07 2.98
N GLN A 106 -7.67 -3.38 1.73
CA GLN A 106 -8.05 -2.60 0.55
C GLN A 106 -9.58 -2.50 0.37
N LEU A 107 -10.31 -3.59 0.62
CA LEU A 107 -11.78 -3.58 0.70
C LEU A 107 -12.23 -3.24 2.11
N THR A 108 -12.95 -2.13 2.24
CA THR A 108 -13.45 -1.67 3.53
C THR A 108 -14.40 -2.70 4.13
N LYS A 109 -13.98 -3.36 5.21
CA LYS A 109 -14.83 -4.16 6.08
C LYS A 109 -15.35 -3.27 7.20
N SER A 110 -16.01 -2.18 6.84
CA SER A 110 -16.83 -1.43 7.79
C SER A 110 -18.06 -2.27 8.11
N LEU A 111 -18.37 -2.46 9.39
CA LEU A 111 -19.58 -3.15 9.79
C LEU A 111 -20.74 -2.18 9.63
N SER A 112 -21.36 -2.23 8.44
CA SER A 112 -22.32 -1.25 7.94
C SER A 112 -23.51 -1.00 8.86
N LEU A 113 -23.89 -2.00 9.66
CA LEU A 113 -25.01 -1.95 10.60
C LEU A 113 -24.65 -1.39 11.98
N LEU A 114 -23.37 -1.13 12.22
CA LEU A 114 -22.90 -0.47 13.44
C LEU A 114 -22.68 1.02 13.17
N THR A 115 -22.85 1.82 14.22
CA THR A 115 -22.48 3.24 14.20
C THR A 115 -20.98 3.40 14.01
N VAL A 116 -20.56 4.61 13.63
CA VAL A 116 -19.15 4.98 13.52
C VAL A 116 -18.42 4.77 14.86
N LEU A 117 -19.01 5.17 15.97
CA LEU A 117 -18.44 4.97 17.31
C LEU A 117 -18.30 3.49 17.65
N GLU A 118 -19.33 2.68 17.40
CA GLU A 118 -19.27 1.23 17.64
C GLU A 118 -18.21 0.54 16.77
N ASN A 119 -18.07 0.95 15.51
CA ASN A 119 -16.99 0.46 14.64
C ASN A 119 -15.61 0.74 15.22
N MET A 120 -15.40 1.91 15.84
CA MET A 120 -14.15 2.26 16.50
C MET A 120 -13.89 1.37 17.72
N LYS A 121 -14.89 1.18 18.59
CA LYS A 121 -14.75 0.38 19.82
C LYS A 121 -14.28 -1.05 19.54
N LEU A 122 -14.64 -1.63 18.39
CA LEU A 122 -14.18 -2.97 17.98
C LEU A 122 -12.67 -3.09 17.72
N GLY A 123 -11.98 -1.98 17.47
CA GLY A 123 -10.52 -1.97 17.30
C GLY A 123 -9.76 -2.03 18.63
N ALA A 124 -10.43 -1.85 19.77
CA ALA A 124 -9.80 -1.85 21.08
C ALA A 124 -9.39 -3.28 21.52
N PRO A 125 -8.17 -3.47 22.06
CA PRO A 125 -7.69 -4.78 22.45
C PRO A 125 -8.16 -5.17 23.86
N ASN A 126 -8.11 -6.47 24.16
CA ASN A 126 -8.30 -7.03 25.50
C ASN A 126 -9.57 -6.55 26.22
N GLN A 127 -10.70 -6.50 25.49
CA GLN A 127 -11.97 -6.06 26.04
C GLN A 127 -12.48 -7.09 27.06
N ARG A 128 -12.48 -6.72 28.34
CA ARG A 128 -12.84 -7.60 29.46
C ARG A 128 -14.27 -8.11 29.32
N GLY A 129 -15.15 -7.35 28.69
CA GLY A 129 -16.55 -7.74 28.45
C GLY A 129 -16.75 -8.91 27.49
N GLU A 130 -15.73 -9.30 26.69
CA GLU A 130 -15.84 -10.42 25.74
C GLU A 130 -15.82 -11.80 26.41
N GLY A 131 -15.41 -11.89 27.68
CA GLY A 131 -15.45 -13.13 28.43
C GLY A 131 -16.87 -13.55 28.80
N PHE A 132 -17.19 -14.84 28.68
CA PHE A 132 -18.52 -15.38 29.02
C PHE A 132 -19.00 -14.91 30.40
N TRP A 133 -18.17 -15.10 31.43
CA TRP A 133 -18.52 -14.71 32.80
C TRP A 133 -18.56 -13.20 33.02
N SER A 134 -17.62 -12.45 32.45
CA SER A 134 -17.54 -11.00 32.62
C SER A 134 -18.64 -10.25 31.87
N SER A 135 -19.16 -10.80 30.77
CA SER A 135 -20.30 -10.25 30.03
C SER A 135 -21.57 -10.14 30.89
N LEU A 136 -21.77 -11.08 31.84
CA LEU A 136 -22.92 -11.11 32.75
C LEU A 136 -22.84 -10.04 33.85
N PHE A 137 -21.66 -9.46 34.08
CA PHE A 137 -21.41 -8.51 35.16
C PHE A 137 -20.82 -7.19 34.61
N PRO A 138 -21.66 -6.28 34.08
CA PRO A 138 -21.22 -5.05 33.42
C PRO A 138 -20.27 -4.17 34.25
N PHE A 139 -20.40 -4.17 35.58
CA PHE A 139 -19.52 -3.39 36.45
C PHE A 139 -18.04 -3.81 36.37
N LEU A 140 -17.73 -5.01 35.87
CA LEU A 140 -16.36 -5.49 35.68
C LEU A 140 -15.63 -4.83 34.49
N TRP A 141 -16.38 -4.27 33.53
CA TRP A 141 -15.80 -3.75 32.28
C TRP A 141 -16.30 -2.35 31.90
N ARG A 142 -17.35 -1.81 32.54
CA ARG A 142 -17.88 -0.45 32.27
C ARG A 142 -16.82 0.64 32.28
N LYS A 143 -15.86 0.58 33.20
CA LYS A 143 -14.77 1.56 33.27
C LYS A 143 -13.88 1.49 32.02
N GLN A 144 -13.51 0.28 31.59
CA GLN A 144 -12.73 0.08 30.38
C GLN A 144 -13.50 0.54 29.14
N ASP A 145 -14.81 0.28 29.09
CA ASP A 145 -15.66 0.72 27.97
C ASP A 145 -15.70 2.25 27.83
N GLN A 146 -15.74 2.97 28.96
CA GLN A 146 -15.64 4.44 28.98
C GLN A 146 -14.26 4.93 28.51
N GLU A 147 -13.18 4.30 28.95
CA GLU A 147 -11.82 4.63 28.50
C GLU A 147 -11.66 4.39 26.98
N ILE A 148 -12.22 3.29 26.47
CA ILE A 148 -12.26 2.98 25.03
C ILE A 148 -13.08 4.02 24.27
N GLU A 149 -14.23 4.45 24.80
CA GLU A 149 -15.09 5.45 24.16
C GLU A 149 -14.39 6.82 24.07
N VAL A 150 -13.67 7.24 25.13
CA VAL A 150 -12.88 8.48 25.12
C VAL A 150 -11.82 8.43 24.02
N LYS A 151 -11.02 7.37 23.97
CA LYS A 151 -10.00 7.18 22.92
C LYS A 151 -10.62 7.15 21.52
N ALA A 152 -11.76 6.47 21.36
CA ALA A 152 -12.47 6.41 20.09
C ALA A 152 -12.88 7.80 19.62
N ARG A 153 -13.43 8.63 20.50
CA ARG A 153 -13.80 10.02 20.17
C ARG A 153 -12.60 10.88 19.82
N GLU A 154 -11.49 10.78 20.57
CA GLU A 154 -10.25 11.49 20.25
C GLU A 154 -9.75 11.16 18.83
N LEU A 155 -9.75 9.88 18.47
CA LEU A 155 -9.40 9.45 17.12
C LEU A 155 -10.42 9.91 16.08
N LEU A 156 -11.72 9.86 16.36
CA LEU A 156 -12.74 10.37 15.43
C LEU A 156 -12.59 11.88 15.17
N THR A 157 -12.30 12.68 16.20
CA THR A 157 -12.00 14.11 16.04
C THR A 157 -10.76 14.32 15.19
N ARG A 158 -9.69 13.55 15.44
CA ARG A 158 -8.46 13.61 14.64
C ARG A 158 -8.73 13.35 13.16
N PHE A 159 -9.55 12.34 12.86
CA PHE A 159 -9.92 11.96 11.49
C PHE A 159 -11.11 12.75 10.91
N LYS A 160 -11.60 13.78 11.63
CA LYS A 160 -12.74 14.64 11.24
C LYS A 160 -14.03 13.85 10.96
N LEU A 161 -14.30 12.84 11.80
CA LEU A 161 -15.48 11.97 11.75
C LEU A 161 -16.37 12.10 13.01
N ASP A 162 -16.03 12.97 13.95
CA ASP A 162 -16.74 13.17 15.23
C ASP A 162 -18.20 13.58 15.04
N ALA A 163 -18.50 14.46 14.08
CA ALA A 163 -19.87 14.87 13.76
C ALA A 163 -20.76 13.72 13.26
N LYS A 164 -20.16 12.59 12.89
CA LYS A 164 -20.82 11.38 12.36
C LYS A 164 -20.74 10.19 13.31
N GLU A 165 -20.32 10.37 14.56
CA GLU A 165 -20.11 9.26 15.51
C GLU A 165 -21.36 8.36 15.69
N LYS A 166 -22.56 8.94 15.53
CA LYS A 166 -23.86 8.28 15.68
C LYS A 166 -24.44 7.76 14.36
N ASP A 167 -23.86 8.16 13.22
CA ASP A 167 -24.30 7.68 11.91
C ASP A 167 -23.91 6.20 11.77
N PHE A 168 -24.71 5.42 11.05
CA PHE A 168 -24.30 4.09 10.62
C PHE A 168 -23.11 4.18 9.65
N ALA A 169 -22.16 3.25 9.76
CA ALA A 169 -21.00 3.22 8.86
C ALA A 169 -21.41 3.05 7.38
N ALA A 170 -22.58 2.47 7.11
CA ALA A 170 -23.17 2.40 5.77
C ALA A 170 -23.39 3.78 5.12
N ALA A 171 -23.70 4.81 5.92
CA ALA A 171 -24.02 6.17 5.45
C ALA A 171 -22.77 7.01 5.15
N LEU A 172 -21.58 6.50 5.46
CA LEU A 172 -20.32 7.18 5.14
C LEU A 172 -20.00 7.12 3.65
N SER A 173 -19.40 8.18 3.13
CA SER A 173 -18.80 8.16 1.79
C SER A 173 -17.64 7.17 1.72
N GLY A 174 -17.23 6.74 0.51
CA GLY A 174 -16.11 5.80 0.34
C GLY A 174 -14.82 6.26 1.03
N GLY A 175 -14.46 7.54 0.87
CA GLY A 175 -13.29 8.10 1.53
C GLY A 175 -13.43 8.22 3.05
N GLN A 176 -14.64 8.52 3.57
CA GLN A 176 -14.91 8.51 5.01
C GLN A 176 -14.80 7.11 5.60
N ARG A 177 -15.25 6.07 4.88
CA ARG A 177 -15.07 4.67 5.32
C ARG A 177 -13.59 4.31 5.43
N LYS A 178 -12.75 4.73 4.49
CA LYS A 178 -11.29 4.53 4.57
C LYS A 178 -10.66 5.23 5.77
N LEU A 179 -11.04 6.49 6.03
CA LEU A 179 -10.60 7.20 7.24
C LEU A 179 -11.02 6.48 8.52
N LEU A 180 -12.27 5.99 8.59
CA LEU A 180 -12.77 5.21 9.72
C LEU A 180 -11.95 3.93 9.95
N GLU A 181 -11.57 3.23 8.89
CA GLU A 181 -10.77 2.01 9.02
C GLU A 181 -9.36 2.27 9.52
N MET A 182 -8.72 3.34 9.02
CA MET A 182 -7.43 3.78 9.52
C MET A 182 -7.52 4.17 10.99
N ALA A 183 -8.53 4.96 11.37
CA ALA A 183 -8.77 5.34 12.77
C ALA A 183 -9.00 4.11 13.66
N ARG A 184 -9.80 3.15 13.20
CA ARG A 184 -10.08 1.89 13.92
C ARG A 184 -8.81 1.06 14.13
N ALA A 185 -7.89 1.03 13.17
CA ALA A 185 -6.61 0.32 13.34
C ALA A 185 -5.80 0.89 14.53
N LEU A 186 -5.84 2.21 14.73
CA LEU A 186 -5.11 2.90 15.81
C LEU A 186 -5.70 2.67 17.20
N MET A 187 -6.94 2.16 17.30
CA MET A 187 -7.53 1.79 18.58
C MET A 187 -6.73 0.71 19.33
N SER A 188 -5.93 -0.06 18.59
CA SER A 188 -5.09 -1.14 19.13
C SER A 188 -3.70 -0.73 19.62
N ASP A 189 -3.36 0.56 19.56
CA ASP A 189 -2.00 1.07 19.85
C ASP A 189 -0.90 0.31 19.10
N PRO A 190 -0.99 0.22 17.76
CA PRO A 190 -0.04 -0.55 16.97
C PRO A 190 1.36 0.06 16.99
N THR A 191 2.39 -0.78 17.01
CA THR A 191 3.79 -0.36 16.81
C THR A 191 4.16 -0.34 15.32
N LEU A 192 3.52 -1.20 14.51
CA LEU A 192 3.62 -1.24 13.06
C LEU A 192 2.23 -1.22 12.43
N VAL A 193 1.98 -0.23 11.59
CA VAL A 193 0.78 -0.14 10.76
C VAL A 193 1.12 -0.48 9.32
N MET A 194 0.40 -1.47 8.77
CA MET A 194 0.52 -1.90 7.38
C MET A 194 -0.68 -1.42 6.57
N LEU A 195 -0.44 -0.61 5.54
CA LEU A 195 -1.48 0.02 4.72
C LEU A 195 -1.44 -0.51 3.29
N ASP A 196 -2.54 -1.10 2.82
CA ASP A 196 -2.63 -1.69 1.48
C ASP A 196 -3.42 -0.74 0.57
N GLU A 197 -2.72 -0.01 -0.31
CA GLU A 197 -3.28 1.02 -1.21
C GLU A 197 -4.23 2.01 -0.49
N PRO A 198 -3.74 2.71 0.55
CA PRO A 198 -4.59 3.58 1.36
C PRO A 198 -5.29 4.67 0.52
N MET A 199 -4.71 5.06 -0.63
CA MET A 199 -5.17 6.20 -1.42
C MET A 199 -6.07 5.81 -2.59
N ALA A 200 -6.11 4.53 -2.97
CA ALA A 200 -6.88 4.05 -4.12
C ALA A 200 -8.39 4.39 -4.00
N GLY A 201 -8.96 5.05 -5.02
CA GLY A 201 -10.39 5.39 -5.02
C GLY A 201 -10.80 6.47 -4.00
N VAL A 202 -9.84 7.24 -3.46
CA VAL A 202 -10.10 8.42 -2.62
C VAL A 202 -10.06 9.70 -3.47
N ASN A 203 -10.97 10.64 -3.20
CA ASN A 203 -10.96 11.94 -3.85
C ASN A 203 -9.70 12.75 -3.40
N PRO A 204 -9.03 13.50 -4.31
CA PRO A 204 -7.85 14.31 -3.99
C PRO A 204 -7.94 15.16 -2.71
N ALA A 205 -9.11 15.73 -2.40
CA ALA A 205 -9.30 16.53 -1.19
C ALA A 205 -9.13 15.71 0.11
N LEU A 206 -9.50 14.42 0.09
CA LEU A 206 -9.35 13.50 1.22
C LEU A 206 -7.98 12.82 1.23
N THR A 207 -7.33 12.66 0.07
CA THR A 207 -5.97 12.12 -0.05
C THR A 207 -5.00 12.91 0.81
N GLN A 208 -5.05 14.24 0.79
CA GLN A 208 -4.15 15.03 1.65
C GLN A 208 -4.40 14.82 3.14
N SER A 209 -5.66 14.73 3.57
CA SER A 209 -5.97 14.43 4.97
C SER A 209 -5.42 13.07 5.40
N LEU A 210 -5.50 12.05 4.54
CA LEU A 210 -4.93 10.73 4.80
C LEU A 210 -3.40 10.77 4.88
N LEU A 211 -2.75 11.50 3.97
CA LEU A 211 -1.30 11.69 3.99
C LEU A 211 -0.82 12.33 5.29
N ASP A 212 -1.47 13.42 5.70
CA ASP A 212 -1.15 14.11 6.95
C ASP A 212 -1.28 13.16 8.15
N HIS A 213 -2.34 12.34 8.18
CA HIS A 213 -2.49 11.34 9.25
C HIS A 213 -1.39 10.28 9.25
N ILE A 214 -0.97 9.79 8.08
CA ILE A 214 0.14 8.82 7.98
C ILE A 214 1.43 9.43 8.50
N LEU A 215 1.72 10.68 8.13
CA LEU A 215 2.89 11.40 8.60
C LEU A 215 2.86 11.59 10.13
N ASP A 216 1.70 11.92 10.69
CA ASP A 216 1.52 12.04 12.14
C ASP A 216 1.73 10.71 12.88
N LEU A 217 1.45 9.54 12.26
CA LEU A 217 1.71 8.24 12.90
C LEU A 217 3.20 8.06 13.21
N LYS A 218 4.06 8.46 12.26
CA LYS A 218 5.51 8.42 12.46
C LYS A 218 5.95 9.30 13.63
N GLU A 219 5.39 10.52 13.73
CA GLU A 219 5.70 11.44 14.84
C GLU A 219 5.27 10.91 16.22
N GLN A 220 4.29 10.02 16.24
CA GLN A 220 3.82 9.32 17.45
C GLN A 220 4.68 8.09 17.79
N GLY A 221 5.77 7.86 17.06
CA GLY A 221 6.69 6.74 17.27
C GLY A 221 6.24 5.44 16.62
N MET A 222 5.20 5.45 15.78
CA MET A 222 4.77 4.27 15.04
C MET A 222 5.66 4.04 13.80
N THR A 223 5.75 2.78 13.39
CA THR A 223 6.33 2.42 12.09
C THR A 223 5.22 2.24 11.07
N VAL A 224 5.42 2.70 9.84
CA VAL A 224 4.44 2.54 8.76
C VAL A 224 5.07 1.78 7.60
N LEU A 225 4.40 0.73 7.15
CA LEU A 225 4.73 0.03 5.91
C LEU A 225 3.51 0.10 5.00
N PHE A 226 3.65 0.58 3.77
CA PHE A 226 2.49 0.70 2.88
C PHE A 226 2.78 0.24 1.45
N VAL A 227 1.74 -0.27 0.77
CA VAL A 227 1.77 -0.53 -0.66
C VAL A 227 1.13 0.64 -1.38
N GLU A 228 1.79 1.18 -2.39
CA GLU A 228 1.23 2.15 -3.33
C GLU A 228 1.80 1.97 -4.72
N HIS A 229 1.07 2.46 -5.72
CA HIS A 229 1.52 2.56 -7.11
C HIS A 229 1.71 4.01 -7.57
N ASP A 230 1.18 4.99 -6.83
CA ASP A 230 1.40 6.41 -7.11
C ASP A 230 2.79 6.86 -6.63
N MET A 231 3.69 7.08 -7.58
CA MET A 231 5.07 7.50 -7.32
C MET A 231 5.18 8.92 -6.73
N HIS A 232 4.27 9.82 -7.06
CA HIS A 232 4.27 11.17 -6.47
C HIS A 232 4.00 11.09 -4.96
N MET A 233 3.05 10.24 -4.57
CA MET A 233 2.74 10.00 -3.16
C MET A 233 3.91 9.35 -2.43
N VAL A 234 4.50 8.30 -3.01
CA VAL A 234 5.68 7.63 -2.45
C VAL A 234 6.83 8.62 -2.23
N ARG A 235 7.12 9.49 -3.21
CA ARG A 235 8.15 10.53 -3.08
C ARG A 235 7.85 11.52 -1.96
N HIS A 236 6.56 11.78 -1.72
CA HIS A 236 6.11 12.76 -0.74
C HIS A 236 6.28 12.24 0.70
N ILE A 237 5.83 11.02 1.01
CA ILE A 237 5.72 10.54 2.40
C ILE A 237 6.71 9.46 2.81
N ALA A 238 7.28 8.69 1.87
CA ALA A 238 8.16 7.60 2.24
C ALA A 238 9.54 8.11 2.65
N ASP A 239 10.09 7.53 3.72
CA ASP A 239 11.48 7.68 4.14
C ASP A 239 12.37 6.65 3.41
N TRP A 240 11.83 5.45 3.17
CA TRP A 240 12.49 4.34 2.47
C TRP A 240 11.55 3.68 1.46
N VAL A 241 12.09 3.20 0.35
CA VAL A 241 11.33 2.48 -0.69
C VAL A 241 11.97 1.12 -0.91
N VAL A 242 11.13 0.09 -0.98
CA VAL A 242 11.47 -1.25 -1.43
C VAL A 242 10.70 -1.51 -2.71
N VAL A 243 11.40 -1.87 -3.78
CA VAL A 243 10.80 -2.17 -5.09
C VAL A 243 10.80 -3.67 -5.28
N MET A 244 9.63 -4.23 -5.59
CA MET A 244 9.48 -5.61 -6.00
C MET A 244 9.20 -5.72 -7.49
N ALA A 245 9.77 -6.75 -8.12
CA ALA A 245 9.39 -7.21 -9.46
C ALA A 245 9.52 -8.73 -9.50
N GLU A 246 8.59 -9.41 -10.18
CA GLU A 246 8.59 -10.87 -10.35
C GLU A 246 8.76 -11.66 -9.02
N GLY A 247 8.19 -11.15 -7.93
CA GLY A 247 8.27 -11.77 -6.60
C GLY A 247 9.56 -11.48 -5.83
N LYS A 248 10.52 -10.76 -6.41
CA LYS A 248 11.84 -10.46 -5.83
C LYS A 248 11.96 -8.98 -5.46
N VAL A 249 12.83 -8.65 -4.51
CA VAL A 249 13.27 -7.27 -4.28
C VAL A 249 14.33 -6.92 -5.31
N VAL A 250 14.08 -5.89 -6.13
CA VAL A 250 15.00 -5.49 -7.22
C VAL A 250 15.80 -4.24 -6.89
N ALA A 251 15.26 -3.36 -6.05
CA ALA A 251 15.94 -2.16 -5.56
C ALA A 251 15.37 -1.76 -4.20
N GLU A 252 16.17 -1.09 -3.38
CA GLU A 252 15.67 -0.38 -2.21
C GLU A 252 16.58 0.79 -1.82
N GLY A 253 16.01 1.84 -1.26
CA GLY A 253 16.73 3.10 -1.05
C GLY A 253 15.84 4.27 -0.66
N PRO A 254 16.41 5.48 -0.50
CA PRO A 254 15.66 6.71 -0.41
C PRO A 254 14.82 6.93 -1.69
N PRO A 255 13.58 7.48 -1.60
CA PRO A 255 12.71 7.58 -2.77
C PRO A 255 13.29 8.35 -3.95
N GLU A 256 14.13 9.35 -3.71
CA GLU A 256 14.71 10.17 -4.78
C GLU A 256 15.80 9.41 -5.56
N GLU A 257 16.52 8.49 -4.90
CA GLU A 257 17.55 7.66 -5.53
C GLU A 257 16.92 6.45 -6.24
N VAL A 258 15.97 5.77 -5.60
CA VAL A 258 15.33 4.55 -6.14
C VAL A 258 14.54 4.81 -7.41
N MET A 259 13.94 6.00 -7.55
CA MET A 259 13.18 6.35 -8.76
C MET A 259 14.07 6.54 -10.00
N GLU A 260 15.37 6.76 -9.81
CA GLU A 260 16.35 6.91 -10.88
C GLU A 260 17.09 5.58 -11.16
N ASP A 261 16.83 4.53 -10.38
CA ASP A 261 17.45 3.23 -10.52
C ASP A 261 16.99 2.54 -11.83
N PRO A 262 17.92 2.16 -12.73
CA PRO A 262 17.58 1.48 -13.98
C PRO A 262 16.75 0.21 -13.79
N ALA A 263 16.99 -0.58 -12.73
CA ALA A 263 16.22 -1.80 -12.47
C ALA A 263 14.75 -1.48 -12.13
N VAL A 264 14.48 -0.33 -11.52
CA VAL A 264 13.13 0.16 -11.25
C VAL A 264 12.47 0.62 -12.54
N VAL A 265 13.17 1.42 -13.34
CA VAL A 265 12.67 1.87 -14.65
C VAL A 265 12.35 0.67 -15.54
N ASP A 266 13.24 -0.31 -15.63
CA ASP A 266 13.06 -1.53 -16.42
C ASP A 266 11.89 -2.39 -15.90
N ALA A 267 11.76 -2.54 -14.58
CA ALA A 267 10.64 -3.28 -13.99
C ALA A 267 9.28 -2.66 -14.32
N TYR A 268 9.20 -1.33 -14.36
CA TYR A 268 7.97 -0.63 -14.73
C TYR A 268 7.76 -0.59 -16.26
N LEU A 269 8.78 -0.37 -17.07
CA LEU A 269 8.67 -0.37 -18.55
C LEU A 269 8.39 -1.77 -19.12
N GLY A 270 9.06 -2.80 -18.60
CA GLY A 270 8.87 -4.19 -19.02
C GLY A 270 7.48 -4.74 -18.65
N ALA A 271 6.85 -4.19 -17.60
CA ALA A 271 5.48 -4.52 -17.21
C ALA A 271 4.41 -3.70 -17.95
N HIS A 272 4.81 -2.68 -18.72
CA HIS A 272 3.90 -1.71 -19.33
C HIS A 272 4.13 -1.54 -20.84
N GLN A 273 3.33 -2.28 -21.63
CA GLN A 273 2.74 -1.69 -22.83
C GLN A 273 1.66 -0.63 -22.51
N ASP A 274 1.22 -0.46 -21.24
CA ASP A 274 0.02 0.33 -20.91
C ASP A 274 0.07 1.17 -19.59
N VAL A 275 1.20 1.74 -19.16
CA VAL A 275 1.17 2.79 -18.12
C VAL A 275 1.96 4.03 -18.52
N ASP A 276 1.24 5.13 -18.50
CA ASP A 276 1.74 6.49 -18.63
C ASP A 276 2.57 6.84 -17.39
N LEU A 277 3.88 6.74 -17.54
CA LEU A 277 4.84 7.31 -16.61
C LEU A 277 4.72 8.83 -16.71
N GLY A 278 3.92 9.41 -15.83
CA GLY A 278 3.67 10.85 -15.73
C GLY A 278 4.88 11.67 -16.17
N ALA A 279 4.68 12.39 -17.27
CA ALA A 279 5.68 13.08 -18.08
C ALA A 279 6.97 13.45 -17.34
N VAL A 280 8.01 12.63 -17.50
CA VAL A 280 9.39 13.12 -17.45
C VAL A 280 9.53 14.03 -18.66
N THR A 281 9.32 15.32 -18.46
CA THR A 281 9.56 16.36 -19.46
C THR A 281 11.08 16.55 -19.64
N GLY A 282 11.71 15.54 -20.23
CA GLY A 282 12.96 15.66 -20.94
C GLY A 282 12.67 15.39 -22.40
N ARG A 283 12.36 16.45 -23.16
CA ARG A 283 12.14 16.36 -24.62
C ARG A 283 13.35 15.68 -25.27
N ILE A 284 13.22 14.39 -25.59
CA ILE A 284 13.95 13.83 -26.71
C ILE A 284 13.33 14.51 -27.94
N PRO A 285 14.12 15.17 -28.81
CA PRO A 285 13.56 15.73 -30.03
C PRO A 285 13.04 14.57 -30.86
N VAL A 286 11.72 14.39 -30.86
CA VAL A 286 11.03 13.57 -31.84
C VAL A 286 11.46 14.13 -33.18
N LEU A 287 12.22 13.33 -33.93
CA LEU A 287 12.56 13.63 -35.32
C LEU A 287 11.25 13.94 -36.03
N ALA A 288 11.11 15.20 -36.43
CA ALA A 288 9.88 15.78 -36.93
C ALA A 288 9.31 14.95 -38.08
N ASP A 289 8.14 14.34 -37.83
CA ASP A 289 6.88 14.36 -38.59
C ASP A 289 6.86 14.22 -40.13
N THR A 290 7.99 14.20 -40.82
CA THR A 290 8.05 14.14 -42.29
C THR A 290 7.97 12.71 -42.82
N ALA A 291 8.45 11.72 -42.05
CA ALA A 291 8.34 10.31 -42.43
C ALA A 291 6.91 9.78 -42.21
N ALA A 292 6.25 10.19 -41.13
CA ALA A 292 4.87 9.80 -40.83
C ALA A 292 3.87 10.42 -41.82
N VAL A 293 4.06 11.70 -42.18
CA VAL A 293 3.24 12.36 -43.20
C VAL A 293 3.43 11.71 -44.57
N LYS A 294 4.67 11.42 -44.98
CA LYS A 294 4.93 10.72 -46.26
C LYS A 294 4.33 9.32 -46.31
N LEU A 295 4.40 8.57 -45.21
CA LEU A 295 3.82 7.23 -45.16
C LEU A 295 2.29 7.30 -45.28
N ARG A 296 1.67 8.32 -44.67
CA ARG A 296 0.22 8.53 -44.79
C ARG A 296 -0.20 8.94 -46.20
N GLU A 297 0.55 9.84 -46.84
CA GLU A 297 0.31 10.21 -48.25
C GLU A 297 0.48 9.01 -49.20
N GLN A 298 1.43 8.11 -48.93
CA GLN A 298 1.61 6.89 -49.73
C GLN A 298 0.44 5.91 -49.55
N ILE A 299 -0.05 5.74 -48.32
CA ILE A 299 -1.20 4.86 -48.05
C ILE A 299 -2.49 5.42 -48.67
N GLU A 300 -2.71 6.73 -48.62
CA GLU A 300 -3.87 7.37 -49.26
C GLU A 300 -3.79 7.25 -50.80
N ALA A 301 -2.60 7.38 -51.39
CA ALA A 301 -2.42 7.20 -52.84
C ALA A 301 -2.58 5.74 -53.31
N GLU A 302 -2.16 4.75 -52.52
CA GLU A 302 -2.39 3.33 -52.83
C GLU A 302 -3.89 2.97 -52.72
N ALA A 303 -4.59 3.49 -51.72
CA ALA A 303 -6.03 3.25 -51.54
C ALA A 303 -6.86 3.85 -52.69
N ASP A 304 -6.55 5.07 -53.15
CA ASP A 304 -7.23 5.70 -54.28
C ASP A 304 -6.96 4.97 -55.61
N ALA A 305 -5.76 4.39 -55.76
CA ALA A 305 -5.39 3.60 -56.94
C ALA A 305 -6.10 2.24 -56.98
N GLU A 306 -6.31 1.58 -55.84
CA GLU A 306 -7.09 0.34 -55.75
C GLU A 306 -8.59 0.59 -56.05
N LEU A 307 -9.17 1.67 -55.51
CA LEU A 307 -10.57 2.05 -55.79
C LEU A 307 -10.81 2.35 -57.28
N THR A 308 -9.88 3.04 -57.93
CA THR A 308 -9.99 3.34 -59.38
C THR A 308 -9.69 2.13 -60.26
N ALA A 309 -8.99 1.11 -59.77
CA ALA A 309 -8.80 -0.16 -60.48
C ALA A 309 -10.07 -1.02 -60.43
N GLU A 310 -10.75 -1.08 -59.28
CA GLU A 310 -12.02 -1.81 -59.12
C GLU A 310 -13.15 -1.20 -59.96
N GLU A 311 -13.27 0.13 -60.02
CA GLU A 311 -14.28 0.82 -60.85
C GLU A 311 -14.06 0.59 -62.37
N ASN A 312 -12.82 0.35 -62.81
CA ASN A 312 -12.51 0.09 -64.22
C ASN A 312 -12.72 -1.38 -64.63
N GLU A 313 -12.74 -2.33 -63.68
CA GLU A 313 -13.08 -3.74 -63.95
C GLU A 313 -14.60 -3.97 -64.04
N GLU A 314 -15.41 -3.25 -63.25
CA GLU A 314 -16.88 -3.36 -63.32
C GLU A 314 -17.49 -2.70 -64.57
N GLY A 315 -16.77 -1.79 -65.24
CA GLY A 315 -17.23 -1.09 -66.45
C GLY A 315 -17.02 -1.84 -67.77
N ARG A 316 -16.55 -3.10 -67.75
CA ARG A 316 -16.20 -3.88 -68.96
C ARG A 316 -16.96 -5.20 -69.15
N SER A 317 -18.11 -5.38 -68.49
CA SER A 317 -19.08 -6.42 -68.85
C SER A 317 -20.17 -5.93 -69.80
#